data_AF-A0A9E4XS53-F1
#
_entry.id   AF-A0A9E4XS53-F1
#
_cell.length_a   1.000
_cell.length_b   1.000
_cell.length_c   1.000
_cell.angle_alpha   90.00
_cell.angle_beta   90.00
_cell.angle_gamma   90.00
#
_symmetry.space_group_name_H-M   'P 1'
#
loop_
_entity.id
_entity.type
_entity.pdbx_description
1 polymer ?
#
loop_
_entity_poly.entity_id
_entity_poly.type
_entity_poly.pdbx_seq_one_letter_code
_entity_poly.pdbx_strand_id
1 'polypeptide(L)' 'MRNWRVIVELPETVAINGCRTTGIYCRVNCPPGRRTRPENRVHFASISDARSEGFRACKVCKPDDPADGEPWKSKVIRRL' A
#
# COMPACT_ATOMS: atom_id res chain seq x y z
N MET A 1 -1.56 12.98 -17.85
CA MET A 1 -1.25 13.60 -16.55
C MET A 1 -1.95 12.76 -15.49
N ARG A 2 -1.21 12.07 -14.59
CA ARG A 2 -1.82 11.19 -13.58
C ARG A 2 -2.14 12.04 -12.35
N ASN A 3 -3.41 12.40 -12.18
CA ASN A 3 -3.88 13.30 -11.14
C ASN A 3 -4.18 12.51 -9.85
N TRP A 4 -3.13 12.00 -9.20
CA TRP A 4 -3.28 11.23 -7.97
C TRP A 4 -3.80 12.13 -6.85
N ARG A 5 -5.08 11.96 -6.49
CA ARG A 5 -5.67 12.62 -5.32
C ARG A 5 -5.01 12.07 -4.06
N VAL A 6 -4.21 12.90 -3.41
CA VAL A 6 -3.71 12.62 -2.06
C VAL A 6 -4.90 12.81 -1.11
N ILE A 7 -5.53 11.71 -0.72
CA ILE A 7 -6.55 11.74 0.32
C ILE A 7 -5.80 11.83 1.66
N VAL A 8 -5.83 13.01 2.28
CA VAL A 8 -5.17 13.34 3.57
C VAL A 8 -6.01 12.91 4.78
N GLU A 9 -7.31 12.68 4.62
CA GLU A 9 -8.22 12.21 5.67
C GLU A 9 -8.76 10.82 5.30
N LEU A 10 -8.40 9.81 6.10
CA LEU A 10 -8.83 8.44 5.89
C LEU A 10 -9.74 7.99 7.02
N PRO A 11 -10.85 7.30 6.74
CA PRO A 11 -11.50 6.52 7.77
C PRO A 11 -10.49 5.50 8.33
N GLU A 12 -10.60 5.17 9.61
CA GLU A 12 -9.68 4.29 10.36
C GLU A 12 -9.46 2.90 9.72
N THR A 13 -10.24 2.58 8.68
CA THR A 13 -10.31 1.31 7.95
C THR A 13 -9.35 1.18 6.77
N VAL A 14 -8.52 2.18 6.46
CA VAL A 14 -7.66 2.12 5.27
C VAL A 14 -6.48 1.15 5.45
N ALA A 15 -6.62 -0.03 4.83
CA ALA A 15 -5.65 -1.11 4.90
C ALA A 15 -4.49 -1.01 3.86
N ILE A 16 -4.57 -0.08 2.90
CA ILE A 16 -3.66 -0.02 1.73
C ILE A 16 -3.15 1.40 1.48
N ASN A 17 -1.87 1.51 1.16
CA ASN A 17 -1.21 2.74 0.70
C ASN A 17 -0.50 2.50 -0.63
N GLY A 18 -0.06 3.55 -1.31
CA GLY A 18 0.83 3.46 -2.45
C GLY A 18 1.88 4.55 -2.48
N CYS A 19 2.80 4.41 -3.41
CA CYS A 19 3.95 5.28 -3.59
C CYS A 19 3.95 5.88 -4.99
N ARG A 20 3.79 7.20 -5.10
CA ARG A 20 3.69 7.96 -6.37
C ARG A 20 4.87 7.72 -7.29
N THR A 21 6.08 7.64 -6.75
CA THR A 21 7.30 7.48 -7.56
C THR A 21 7.47 6.08 -8.12
N THR A 22 7.02 5.06 -7.38
CA THR A 22 7.15 3.67 -7.82
C THR A 22 5.91 3.13 -8.53
N GLY A 23 4.76 3.79 -8.35
CA GLY A 23 3.46 3.31 -8.83
C GLY A 23 3.05 2.00 -8.18
N ILE A 24 3.49 1.73 -6.94
CA ILE A 24 3.20 0.47 -6.23
C ILE A 24 2.25 0.73 -5.08
N TYR A 25 1.21 -0.09 -4.92
CA TYR A 25 0.39 -0.14 -3.70
C TYR A 25 0.74 -1.35 -2.81
N CYS A 26 0.69 -1.14 -1.50
CA CYS A 26 1.10 -2.06 -0.44
C CYS A 26 0.08 -2.05 0.71
N ARG A 27 0.08 -3.11 1.53
CA ARG A 27 -0.56 -3.06 2.87
C ARG A 27 0.15 -2.02 3.74
N VAL A 28 -0.57 -1.36 4.65
CA VAL A 28 -0.02 -0.28 5.51
C VAL A 28 1.25 -0.68 6.29
N ASN A 29 1.32 -1.93 6.78
CA ASN A 29 2.46 -2.43 7.56
C ASN A 29 3.59 -3.04 6.70
N CYS A 30 3.49 -2.96 5.37
CA CYS A 30 4.51 -3.46 4.46
C CYS A 30 5.83 -2.68 4.60
N PRO A 31 7.02 -3.31 4.68
CA PRO A 31 8.28 -2.59 4.80
C PRO A 31 8.56 -1.61 3.64
N PRO A 32 8.37 -2.00 2.35
CA PRO A 32 8.35 -1.04 1.25
C PRO A 32 7.38 0.13 1.45
N GLY A 33 6.13 -0.15 1.86
CA GLY A 33 5.11 0.87 2.09
C GLY A 33 5.46 1.81 3.26
N ARG A 34 6.03 1.28 4.34
CA ARG A 34 6.50 2.06 5.52
C ARG A 34 7.64 3.01 5.17
N ARG A 35 8.55 2.59 4.28
CA ARG A 35 9.68 3.41 3.83
C ARG A 35 9.29 4.48 2.81
N THR A 36 8.07 4.44 2.27
CA THR A 36 7.56 5.50 1.39
C THR A 36 7.55 6.83 2.12
N ARG A 37 8.26 7.82 1.57
CA ARG A 37 8.25 9.20 2.07
C ARG A 37 6.82 9.73 2.11
N PRO A 38 6.43 10.50 3.16
CA PRO A 38 5.07 11.03 3.29
C PRO A 38 4.59 11.78 2.04
N GLU A 39 5.46 12.59 1.43
CA GLU A 39 5.19 13.36 0.21
C GLU A 39 4.78 12.49 -1.00
N ASN A 40 5.28 11.25 -1.04
CA ASN A 40 5.01 10.30 -2.12
C ASN A 40 3.94 9.28 -1.74
N ARG A 41 3.38 9.36 -0.54
CA ARG A 41 2.41 8.39 -0.05
C ARG A 41 1.02 8.78 -0.56
N VAL A 42 0.32 7.79 -1.13
CA VAL A 42 -1.09 7.87 -1.50
C VAL A 42 -1.84 6.82 -0.69
N HIS A 43 -3.08 7.10 -0.37
CA HIS A 43 -3.94 6.16 0.33
C HIS A 43 -5.15 5.88 -0.56
N PHE A 44 -5.57 4.62 -0.60
CA PHE A 44 -6.67 4.17 -1.45
C PHE A 44 -7.76 3.56 -0.58
N ALA A 45 -9.01 3.77 -0.98
CA ALA A 45 -10.16 3.17 -0.29
C ALA A 45 -10.20 1.65 -0.47
N SER A 46 -9.70 1.15 -1.60
CA SER A 46 -9.70 -0.28 -1.92
C SER A 46 -8.56 -0.64 -2.88
N ILE A 47 -8.34 -1.96 -3.07
CA ILE A 47 -7.44 -2.48 -4.10
C ILE A 47 -7.87 -2.03 -5.49
N SER A 48 -9.19 -2.03 -5.75
CA SER A 48 -9.74 -1.64 -7.05
C SER A 48 -9.44 -0.18 -7.38
N ASP A 49 -9.55 0.68 -6.38
CA ASP A 49 -9.23 2.11 -6.48
C ASP A 49 -7.76 2.32 -6.86
N ALA A 50 -6.84 1.65 -6.15
CA ALA A 50 -5.41 1.69 -6.45
C ALA A 50 -5.08 1.23 -7.88
N ARG A 51 -5.75 0.18 -8.36
CA ARG A 51 -5.56 -0.34 -9.73
C ARG A 51 -6.12 0.61 -10.79
N SER A 52 -7.29 1.21 -10.52
CA SER A 52 -7.90 2.21 -11.41
C SER A 52 -6.98 3.43 -11.59
N GLU A 53 -6.28 3.82 -10.53
CA GLU A 53 -5.27 4.89 -10.53
C GLU A 53 -3.93 4.47 -11.19
N GLY A 54 -3.82 3.22 -11.68
CA GLY A 54 -2.67 2.68 -12.39
C GLY A 54 -1.53 2.21 -11.49
N PHE A 55 -1.79 1.96 -10.20
CA PHE A 55 -0.80 1.36 -9.31
C PHE A 55 -0.77 -0.16 -9.46
N ARG A 56 0.43 -0.74 -9.41
CA ARG A 56 0.63 -2.19 -9.40
C ARG A 56 0.74 -2.73 -7.98
N ALA A 57 0.34 -3.99 -7.79
CA ALA A 57 0.45 -4.67 -6.51
C ALA A 57 1.92 -4.85 -6.08
N CYS A 58 2.16 -4.72 -4.78
CA CYS A 58 3.44 -5.02 -4.17
C CYS A 58 3.73 -6.53 -4.20
N LYS A 59 4.90 -6.90 -4.74
CA LYS A 59 5.35 -8.30 -4.79
C LYS A 59 5.79 -8.87 -3.41
N VAL A 60 6.02 -8.00 -2.42
CA VAL A 60 6.46 -8.39 -1.07
C VAL A 60 5.25 -8.72 -0.18
N CYS A 61 4.29 -7.80 -0.10
CA CYS A 61 3.12 -7.99 0.74
C CYS A 61 1.92 -8.62 0.04
N LYS A 62 1.99 -8.77 -1.29
CA LYS A 62 0.95 -9.34 -2.15
C LYS A 62 -0.45 -8.94 -1.65
N PRO A 63 -0.79 -7.64 -1.75
CA PRO A 63 -2.03 -7.12 -1.17
C PRO A 63 -3.28 -7.75 -1.80
N ASP A 64 -3.17 -8.33 -2.99
CA ASP A 64 -4.25 -9.04 -3.69
C ASP A 64 -4.47 -10.48 -3.22
N ASP A 65 -3.48 -11.09 -2.56
CA ASP A 65 -3.63 -12.45 -2.06
C ASP A 65 -4.54 -12.41 -0.82
N PRO A 66 -5.61 -13.21 -0.75
CA PRO A 66 -6.43 -13.32 0.44
C PRO A 66 -5.50 -13.71 1.60
N ALA A 67 -5.63 -13.02 2.73
CA ALA A 67 -4.97 -13.48 3.94
C ALA A 67 -5.66 -14.80 4.31
N ASP A 68 -4.99 -15.94 4.10
CA ASP A 68 -5.47 -17.30 4.37
C ASP A 68 -5.75 -17.51 5.89
N GLY A 69 -6.71 -16.79 6.44
CA GLY A 69 -7.06 -16.79 7.86
C GLY A 69 -6.06 -16.06 8.78
N GLU A 70 -4.82 -15.83 8.35
CA GLU A 70 -3.83 -15.07 9.12
C GLU A 70 -3.56 -13.68 8.51
N PRO A 71 -3.59 -12.60 9.32
CA PRO A 71 -3.20 -11.28 8.84
C PRO A 71 -1.76 -11.33 8.33
N TRP A 72 -1.52 -10.78 7.14
CA TRP A 72 -0.18 -10.73 6.54
C TRP A 72 0.85 -10.17 7.54
N LYS A 73 1.78 -11.02 7.96
CA LYS A 73 2.86 -10.67 8.88
C LYS A 73 4.02 -10.10 8.07
N SER A 74 4.48 -8.90 8.43
CA SER A 74 5.67 -8.34 7.77
C SER A 74 6.86 -9.26 7.99
N LYS A 75 7.45 -9.80 6.91
CA LYS A 75 8.68 -10.64 6.94
C LYS A 75 9.94 -9.86 7.36
N VAL A 76 9.83 -8.85 8.23
CA VAL A 76 10.99 -8.20 8.84
C VAL A 76 11.50 -9.14 9.93
N ILE A 77 12.21 -10.18 9.51
CA ILE A 77 13.21 -10.79 10.37
C ILE A 77 14.18 -9.67 10.74
N ARG A 78 14.13 -9.22 12.00
CA ARG A 78 15.23 -8.46 12.60
C ARG A 78 16.47 -9.32 12.35
N ARG A 79 17.39 -8.83 11.52
CA ARG A 79 18.78 -9.28 11.63
C ARG A 79 19.22 -8.78 13.01
N LEU A 80 19.30 -9.72 13.95
CA LEU A 80 19.99 -9.52 15.22
C LEU A 80 21.44 -9.12 14.93
#